data_AF-A0A6I5H7I7-F1
#
_entry.id   AF-A0A6I5H7I7-F1
#
_cell.length_a   1.000
_cell.length_b   1.000
_cell.length_c   1.000
_cell.angle_alpha   90.00
_cell.angle_beta   90.00
_cell.angle_gamma   90.00
#
_symmetry.space_group_name_H-M   'P 1'
#
loop_
_entity.id
_entity.type
_entity.pdbx_description
1 polymer ?
#
loop_
_entity_poly.entity_id
_entity_poly.type
_entity_poly.pdbx_seq_one_letter_code
_entity_poly.pdbx_strand_id
1 'polypeptide(L)'
;MQLGLIGLGKMGGNMRERIRRAGHTVIGYDRNPDVTDVKSLAELVEKLDAPRTVWVMVPAGTATQGVIDELKDLLSEGDTVIDGGNSRWTDDEKHA
;
A
#
# COMPACT_ATOMS: atom_id res chain seq x y z
N MET A 1 -8.34 1.91 -13.24
CA MET A 1 -7.01 1.43 -12.83
C MET A 1 -7.15 0.50 -11.64
N GLN A 2 -6.10 -0.26 -11.32
CA GLN A 2 -6.01 -1.09 -10.12
C GLN A 2 -4.96 -0.50 -9.16
N LEU A 3 -5.22 -0.60 -7.86
CA LEU A 3 -4.36 -0.07 -6.81
C LEU A 3 -4.34 -1.03 -5.61
N GLY A 4 -3.15 -1.31 -5.07
CA GLY A 4 -2.99 -1.87 -3.73
C GLY A 4 -2.98 -0.76 -2.68
N LEU A 5 -3.74 -0.89 -1.60
CA LEU A 5 -3.74 0.09 -0.51
C LEU A 5 -3.40 -0.59 0.83
N ILE A 6 -2.27 -0.22 1.43
CA ILE A 6 -1.75 -0.82 2.66
C ILE A 6 -2.00 0.14 3.83
N GLY A 7 -2.62 -0.37 4.89
CA GLY A 7 -3.05 0.43 6.04
C GLY A 7 -4.48 0.92 5.85
N LEU A 8 -5.43 0.21 6.43
CA LEU A 8 -6.88 0.44 6.36
C LEU A 8 -7.46 0.96 7.67
N GLY A 9 -6.64 1.72 8.43
CA GLY A 9 -7.15 2.57 9.50
C GLY A 9 -8.14 3.62 9.00
N LYS A 10 -8.54 4.57 9.87
CA LYS A 10 -9.57 5.57 9.52
C LYS A 10 -9.29 6.32 8.20
N MET A 11 -8.03 6.71 7.95
CA MET A 11 -7.68 7.43 6.73
C MET A 11 -7.67 6.50 5.50
N GLY A 12 -6.92 5.40 5.55
CA GLY A 12 -6.77 4.49 4.41
C GLY A 12 -8.05 3.77 4.03
N GLY A 13 -8.87 3.36 5.00
CA GLY A 13 -10.20 2.80 4.74
C GLY A 13 -11.11 3.79 4.00
N ASN A 14 -11.15 5.05 4.45
CA ASN A 14 -11.91 6.10 3.75
C ASN A 14 -11.36 6.39 2.35
N MET A 15 -10.04 6.35 2.17
CA MET A 15 -9.39 6.54 0.87
C MET A 15 -9.73 5.40 -0.09
N ARG A 16 -9.66 4.15 0.36
CA ARG A 16 -10.08 2.96 -0.39
C ARG A 16 -11.50 3.13 -0.92
N GLU A 17 -12.45 3.48 -0.06
CA GLU A 17 -13.84 3.66 -0.45
C GLU A 17 -14.03 4.86 -1.40
N ARG A 18 -13.31 5.96 -1.18
CA ARG A 18 -13.34 7.12 -2.09
C ARG A 18 -12.86 6.76 -3.49
N ILE A 19 -11.75 6.03 -3.60
CA ILE A 19 -11.16 5.61 -4.87
C ILE A 19 -12.05 4.58 -5.57
N ARG A 20 -12.62 3.62 -4.83
CA ARG A 20 -13.60 2.66 -5.36
C ARG A 20 -14.83 3.37 -5.94
N ARG A 21 -15.37 4.39 -5.24
CA ARG A 21 -16.48 5.22 -5.74
C ARG A 21 -16.14 5.99 -7.01
N ALA A 22 -14.86 6.26 -7.28
CA ALA A 22 -14.39 6.87 -8.52
C ALA A 22 -14.25 5.87 -9.70
N GLY A 23 -14.64 4.59 -9.51
CA GLY A 23 -14.61 3.57 -10.55
C GLY A 23 -13.24 2.89 -10.70
N HIS A 24 -12.43 2.87 -9.65
CA HIS A 24 -11.14 2.18 -9.63
C HIS A 24 -11.20 0.93 -8.75
N THR A 25 -10.46 -0.10 -9.14
CA THR A 25 -10.32 -1.32 -8.34
C THR A 25 -9.26 -1.08 -7.28
N VAL A 26 -9.62 -1.23 -6.00
CA VAL A 26 -8.67 -1.13 -4.89
C VAL A 26 -8.69 -2.42 -4.10
N ILE A 27 -7.52 -3.03 -3.92
CA ILE A 27 -7.32 -4.20 -3.06
C ILE A 27 -6.59 -3.73 -1.82
N GLY A 28 -7.17 -3.92 -0.65
CA GLY A 28 -6.67 -3.42 0.62
C GLY A 28 -5.96 -4.50 1.44
N TYR A 29 -4.85 -4.13 2.06
CA TYR A 29 -4.19 -4.95 3.09
C TYR A 29 -4.08 -4.18 4.42
N ASP A 30 -4.43 -4.84 5.52
CA ASP A 30 -4.16 -4.37 6.88
C ASP A 30 -3.86 -5.57 7.80
N ARG A 31 -3.17 -5.32 8.91
CA ARG A 31 -2.94 -6.33 9.96
C ARG A 31 -4.23 -6.70 10.69
N ASN A 32 -5.21 -5.79 10.70
CA ASN A 32 -6.53 -6.05 11.25
C ASN A 32 -7.35 -6.91 10.26
N PRO A 33 -7.66 -8.17 10.61
CA PRO A 33 -8.39 -9.09 9.73
C PRO A 33 -9.83 -8.63 9.43
N ASP A 34 -10.41 -7.73 10.25
CA ASP A 34 -11.79 -7.28 10.07
C ASP A 34 -11.98 -6.32 8.89
N VAL A 35 -10.90 -5.69 8.41
CA VAL A 35 -10.96 -4.65 7.36
C VAL A 35 -10.20 -5.01 6.08
N THR A 36 -9.29 -5.98 6.16
CA THR A 36 -8.41 -6.38 5.07
C THR A 36 -9.14 -7.16 3.97
N ASP A 37 -8.75 -6.96 2.71
CA ASP A 37 -9.28 -7.72 1.56
C ASP A 37 -8.43 -8.97 1.27
N VAL A 38 -7.13 -8.94 1.63
CA VAL A 38 -6.14 -10.02 1.46
C VAL A 38 -5.38 -10.27 2.76
N LYS A 39 -4.74 -11.43 2.91
CA LYS A 39 -4.13 -11.88 4.17
C LYS A 39 -2.65 -11.52 4.32
N SER A 40 -1.99 -11.10 3.25
CA SER A 40 -0.56 -10.73 3.27
C SER A 40 -0.21 -9.73 2.17
N LEU A 41 0.98 -9.11 2.27
CA LEU A 41 1.53 -8.28 1.20
C LEU A 41 1.83 -9.09 -0.06
N ALA A 42 2.29 -10.33 0.09
CA ALA A 42 2.50 -11.23 -1.06
C ALA A 42 1.19 -11.50 -1.82
N GLU A 43 0.09 -11.79 -1.10
CA GLU A 43 -1.22 -11.98 -1.72
C GLU A 43 -1.73 -10.68 -2.36
N LEU A 44 -1.46 -9.52 -1.75
CA LEU A 44 -1.77 -8.23 -2.37
C LEU A 44 -1.07 -8.07 -3.72
N VAL A 45 0.24 -8.29 -3.76
CA VAL A 45 1.06 -8.13 -4.98
C VAL A 45 0.66 -9.14 -6.07
N GLU A 46 0.34 -10.38 -5.69
CA GLU A 46 -0.14 -11.41 -6.63
C GLU A 46 -1.48 -11.02 -7.30
N LYS A 47 -2.36 -10.34 -6.56
CA LYS A 47 -3.68 -9.92 -7.07
C LYS A 47 -3.63 -8.66 -7.93
N LEU A 48 -2.50 -7.96 -7.98
CA LEU A 48 -2.33 -6.74 -8.77
C LEU A 48 -1.75 -7.06 -10.16
N ASP A 49 -2.34 -6.45 -11.18
CA ASP A 49 -1.87 -6.42 -12.55
C ASP A 49 -0.62 -5.53 -12.65
N ALA A 50 0.37 -5.97 -13.43
CA ALA A 50 1.59 -5.21 -13.70
C ALA A 50 1.37 -4.14 -14.80
N PRO A 51 2.04 -2.97 -14.72
CA PRO A 51 2.88 -2.50 -13.61
C PRO A 51 2.04 -2.15 -12.38
N ARG A 52 2.43 -2.69 -11.23
CA ARG A 52 1.67 -2.62 -9.97
C ARG A 52 1.85 -1.24 -9.36
N THR A 53 0.77 -0.70 -8.80
CA THR A 53 0.84 0.51 -7.98
C THR A 53 0.35 0.19 -6.58
N VAL A 54 1.19 0.47 -5.58
CA VAL A 54 0.90 0.21 -4.17
C VAL A 54 1.01 1.50 -3.37
N TRP A 55 -0.05 1.85 -2.64
CA TRP A 55 -0.10 3.03 -1.79
C TRP A 55 -0.05 2.62 -0.32
N VAL A 56 1.04 3.00 0.36
CA VAL A 56 1.30 2.76 1.78
C VAL A 56 0.75 3.92 2.61
N MET A 57 -0.13 3.62 3.56
CA MET A 57 -0.80 4.57 4.45
C MET A 57 -0.75 4.09 5.91
N VAL A 58 0.45 3.72 6.37
CA VAL A 58 0.72 3.28 7.75
C VAL A 58 1.44 4.37 8.56
N PRO A 59 1.56 4.25 9.90
CA PRO A 59 2.30 5.22 10.69
C PRO A 59 3.75 5.37 10.23
N ALA A 60 4.21 6.62 10.12
CA ALA A 60 5.58 6.94 9.73
C ALA A 60 6.62 6.32 10.67
N GLY A 61 7.82 6.08 10.13
CA GLY A 61 8.93 5.47 10.84
C GLY A 61 9.03 3.96 10.59
N THR A 62 9.17 3.18 11.66
CA THR A 62 9.48 1.74 11.56
C THR A 62 8.40 0.93 10.86
N ALA A 63 7.13 1.33 10.97
CA ALA A 63 6.04 0.62 10.30
C ALA A 63 6.09 0.82 8.78
N THR A 64 6.24 2.06 8.30
CA THR A 64 6.44 2.35 6.88
C THR A 64 7.69 1.67 6.34
N GLN A 65 8.82 1.78 7.06
CA GLN A 65 10.09 1.16 6.63
C GLN A 65 9.94 -0.36 6.45
N GLY A 66 9.37 -1.05 7.43
CA GLY A 66 9.19 -2.51 7.34
C GLY A 66 8.27 -2.94 6.20
N VAL A 67 7.25 -2.13 5.87
CA VAL A 67 6.39 -2.39 4.71
C VAL A 67 7.16 -2.20 3.40
N ILE A 68 7.95 -1.13 3.28
CA ILE A 68 8.73 -0.85 2.07
C ILE A 68 9.81 -1.92 1.86
N ASP A 69 10.49 -2.35 2.93
CA ASP A 69 11.48 -3.42 2.87
C ASP A 69 10.85 -4.74 2.38
N GLU A 70 9.66 -5.10 2.87
CA GLU A 70 8.96 -6.31 2.40
C GLU A 70 8.46 -6.17 0.95
N LEU A 71 7.96 -4.99 0.56
CA LEU A 71 7.54 -4.73 -0.82
C LEU A 71 8.71 -4.80 -1.81
N LYS A 72 9.91 -4.39 -1.40
CA LYS A 72 11.12 -4.45 -2.23
C LYS A 72 11.43 -5.88 -2.70
N ASP A 73 11.14 -6.88 -1.86
CA ASP A 73 11.36 -8.29 -2.20
C ASP A 73 10.23 -8.90 -3.04
N LEU A 74 9.06 -8.25 -3.09
CA LEU A 74 7.85 -8.76 -3.76
C LEU A 74 7.59 -8.10 -5.12
N LEU A 75 7.97 -6.83 -5.28
CA LEU A 75 7.69 -6.05 -6.47
C LEU A 75 8.75 -6.28 -7.56
N SER A 76 8.37 -5.98 -8.80
CA SER A 76 9.23 -6.09 -9.98
C SER A 76 9.63 -4.71 -10.51
N GLU A 77 10.65 -4.68 -11.36
CA GLU A 77 11.07 -3.44 -12.04
C GLU A 77 9.89 -2.81 -12.79
N GLY A 78 9.70 -1.49 -12.60
CA GLY A 78 8.58 -0.73 -13.17
C GLY A 78 7.33 -0.66 -12.29
N ASP A 79 7.25 -1.45 -11.21
CA ASP A 79 6.21 -1.28 -10.19
C ASP A 79 6.44 0.01 -9.38
N THR A 80 5.36 0.60 -8.87
CA THR A 80 5.36 1.89 -8.17
C THR A 80 4.88 1.75 -6.73
N VAL A 81 5.66 2.29 -5.79
CA VAL A 81 5.27 2.46 -4.39
C VAL A 81 5.03 3.93 -4.10
N ILE A 82 3.92 4.24 -3.44
CA ILE A 82 3.54 5.58 -2.99
C ILE A 82 3.52 5.56 -1.47
N ASP A 83 4.44 6.27 -0.82
CA ASP A 83 4.32 6.57 0.61
C ASP A 83 3.35 7.75 0.81
N GLY A 84 2.17 7.48 1.37
CA GLY A 84 1.21 8.52 1.78
C GLY A 84 1.06 8.63 3.29
N GLY A 85 2.01 8.09 4.05
CA GLY A 85 2.15 8.40 5.47
C GLY A 85 2.62 9.84 5.69
N ASN A 86 2.62 10.26 6.95
CA ASN A 86 3.23 11.54 7.36
C ASN A 86 4.74 11.35 7.62
N SER A 87 5.44 10.70 6.69
CA SER A 87 6.89 10.48 6.75
C SER A 87 7.64 11.81 6.64
N ARG A 88 8.85 11.87 7.22
CA ARG A 88 9.70 13.05 7.06
C ARG A 88 10.35 12.96 5.69
N TRP A 89 10.38 14.06 4.93
CA TRP A 89 10.92 14.08 3.56
C TRP A 89 12.34 13.47 3.38
N THR A 90 13.17 13.44 4.43
CA THR A 90 14.50 12.81 4.38
C THR A 90 14.46 11.27 4.40
N ASP A 91 13.31 10.69 4.75
CA ASP A 91 13.10 9.25 4.66
C ASP A 91 12.79 8.83 3.23
N ASP A 92 12.22 9.72 2.40
CA ASP A 92 11.94 9.48 0.98
C ASP A 92 13.21 9.11 0.20
N GLU A 93 14.37 9.72 0.51
CA GLU A 93 15.67 9.37 -0.10
C GLU A 93 16.08 7.92 0.18
N LYS A 94 15.66 7.35 1.30
CA LYS A 94 15.93 5.95 1.64
C LYS A 94 14.97 4.98 0.95
N HIS A 95 13.80 5.46 0.53
CA HIS A 95 12.72 4.67 -0.07
C HIS A 95 12.77 4.66 -1.60
N ALA A 96 13.51 5.58 -2.22
CA ALA A 96 13.76 5.65 -3.66
C ALA A 96 14.73 4.55 -4.14
#